data_AF-A0A535S3K9-F1
#
_entry.id   AF-A0A535S3K9-F1
#
_cell.length_a   1.000
_cell.length_b   1.000
_cell.length_c   1.000
_cell.angle_alpha   90.00
_cell.angle_beta   90.00
_cell.angle_gamma   90.00
#
_symmetry.space_group_name_H-M   'P 1'
#
loop_
_entity.id
_entity.type
_entity.pdbx_description
1 polymer ?
#
loop_
_entity_poly.entity_id
_entity_poly.type
_entity_poly.pdbx_seq_one_letter_code
_entity_poly.pdbx_strand_id
1 'polypeptide(L)' 'MTGTPTLTYSNHGSEVLTVAWSPDGTRIASGDDDGLVRIWQAPGACQCASDKKGQRL' A
#
# COMPACT_ATOMS: atom_id res chain seq x y z
N MET A 1 -6.57 -7.61 23.60
CA MET A 1 -7.00 -6.55 22.67
C MET A 1 -6.53 -6.95 21.30
N THR A 2 -7.42 -7.39 20.41
CA THR A 2 -7.11 -7.62 19.00
C THR A 2 -7.73 -6.49 18.21
N GLY A 3 -6.92 -5.78 17.41
CA GLY A 3 -7.43 -4.80 16.47
C GLY A 3 -8.12 -5.50 15.29
N THR A 4 -9.21 -4.94 14.79
CA THR A 4 -9.89 -5.46 13.60
C THR A 4 -9.09 -5.04 12.35
N PRO A 5 -8.70 -5.97 11.46
CA PRO A 5 -8.01 -5.61 10.23
C PRO A 5 -8.93 -4.77 9.34
N THR A 6 -8.45 -3.62 8.86
CA THR A 6 -9.20 -2.72 7.96
C THR A 6 -9.21 -3.22 6.52
N LEU A 7 -8.17 -3.95 6.12
CA LEU A 7 -8.05 -4.60 4.82
C LEU A 7 -7.36 -5.94 4.94
N THR A 8 -7.79 -6.89 4.10
CA THR A 8 -7.19 -8.21 3.98
C THR A 8 -6.89 -8.48 2.52
N TYR A 9 -5.61 -8.74 2.21
CA TYR A 9 -5.17 -9.12 0.87
C TYR A 9 -4.88 -10.62 0.85
N SER A 10 -5.79 -11.40 0.26
CA SER A 10 -5.76 -12.87 0.29
C SER A 10 -5.31 -13.51 -1.02
N ASN A 11 -4.64 -12.76 -1.90
CA ASN A 11 -4.23 -13.26 -3.22
C ASN A 11 -2.84 -13.90 -3.25
N HIS A 12 -2.19 -14.04 -2.09
CA HIS A 12 -0.95 -14.81 -1.98
C HIS A 12 -1.31 -16.28 -1.86
N GLY A 13 -0.69 -17.10 -2.70
CA GLY A 13 -0.89 -18.55 -2.71
C GLY A 13 -0.02 -19.25 -1.66
N SER A 14 0.97 -18.54 -1.12
CA SER A 14 1.94 -19.02 -0.15
C SER A 14 2.13 -18.04 1.01
N GLU A 15 2.98 -18.42 1.98
CA GLU A 15 3.33 -17.56 3.11
C GLU A 15 4.02 -16.28 2.64
N VAL A 16 3.54 -15.12 3.12
CA VAL A 16 4.14 -13.83 2.80
C VAL A 16 5.44 -13.70 3.56
N LEU A 17 6.55 -13.65 2.83
CA LEU A 17 7.90 -13.59 3.41
C LEU A 17 8.36 -12.16 3.66
N THR A 18 7.86 -11.21 2.88
CA THR A 18 8.31 -9.82 2.94
C THR A 18 7.20 -8.82 2.63
N VAL A 19 7.26 -7.68 3.32
CA VAL A 19 6.38 -6.53 3.10
C VAL A 19 7.19 -5.25 3.15
N ALA A 20 6.90 -4.31 2.24
CA ALA A 20 7.53 -3.01 2.21
C ALA A 20 6.52 -1.92 1.83
N TRP A 21 6.65 -0.76 2.49
CA TRP A 21 5.91 0.44 2.12
C TRP A 21 6.66 1.21 1.03
N SER A 22 5.93 1.80 0.09
CA SER A 22 6.51 2.83 -0.77
C SER A 22 6.89 4.06 0.07
N PRO A 23 7.96 4.79 -0.28
CA PRO A 23 8.34 6.01 0.45
C PRO A 23 7.25 7.09 0.45
N ASP A 24 6.40 7.10 -0.58
CA ASP A 24 5.26 8.01 -0.71
C ASP A 24 4.02 7.58 0.11
N GLY A 25 4.08 6.42 0.78
CA GLY A 25 2.98 5.87 1.60
C GLY A 25 1.76 5.43 0.79
N THR A 26 1.81 5.49 -0.54
CA THR A 26 0.65 5.20 -1.39
C THR A 26 0.49 3.73 -1.72
N ARG A 27 1.57 2.95 -1.60
CA ARG A 27 1.62 1.58 -2.07
C ARG A 27 2.29 0.67 -1.05
N ILE A 28 1.87 -0.59 -1.08
CA ILE A 28 2.48 -1.68 -0.33
C ILE A 28 2.95 -2.73 -1.33
N ALA A 29 4.20 -3.14 -1.23
CA ALA A 29 4.73 -4.31 -1.91
C ALA A 29 4.73 -5.50 -0.96
N SER A 30 4.37 -6.66 -1.50
CA SER A 30 4.40 -7.93 -0.77
C SER A 30 4.93 -9.03 -1.68
N GLY A 31 5.83 -9.86 -1.14
CA GLY A 31 6.37 -11.03 -1.83
C GLY A 31 6.13 -12.29 -1.00
N ASP A 32 5.70 -13.34 -1.67
CA ASP A 32 5.61 -14.69 -1.13
C ASP A 32 6.62 -15.61 -1.85
N ASP A 33 6.57 -16.90 -1.51
CA ASP A 33 7.44 -17.93 -2.11
C ASP A 33 6.98 -18.36 -3.52
N ASP A 34 5.87 -17.81 -4.04
CA ASP A 34 5.37 -18.14 -5.39
C ASP A 34 6.15 -17.44 -6.52
N GLY A 35 7.11 -16.59 -6.13
CA GLY A 35 7.99 -15.87 -7.04
C GLY A 35 7.38 -14.59 -7.61
N LEU A 36 6.17 -14.21 -7.21
CA LEU A 36 5.52 -12.98 -7.64
C LEU A 36 5.55 -11.91 -6.55
N VAL A 37 5.83 -10.68 -6.98
CA VAL A 37 5.67 -9.49 -6.15
C VAL A 37 4.34 -8.85 -6.49
N ARG A 38 3.49 -8.66 -5.47
CA ARG A 38 2.18 -8.02 -5.59
C ARG A 38 2.23 -6.62 -5.00
N ILE A 39 1.73 -5.64 -5.75
CA ILE A 39 1.66 -4.22 -5.36
C ILE A 39 0.21 -3.82 -5.11
N TRP A 40 -0.04 -3.23 -3.96
CA TRP A 40 -1.36 -2.80 -3.50
C TRP A 40 -1.39 -1.29 -3.32
N GLN A 41 -2.55 -0.67 -3.57
CA GLN A 41 -2.78 0.73 -3.20
C GLN A 41 -3.21 0.80 -1.73
N ALA A 42 -2.59 1.68 -0.96
CA ALA A 42 -2.90 1.86 0.45
C ALA A 42 -4.14 2.77 0.63
N PRO A 43 -5.11 2.40 1.49
CA PRO A 43 -6.20 3.29 1.87
C PRO A 43 -5.62 4.44 2.69
N GLY A 44 -5.70 5.65 2.16
CA GLY A 44 -5.07 6.83 2.77
C GLY A 44 -4.07 7.52 1.85
N ALA A 45 -3.70 6.87 0.73
CA ALA A 45 -3.16 7.55 -0.43
C ALA A 45 -4.25 8.50 -0.96
N CYS A 46 -4.31 9.72 -0.43
CA CYS A 46 -5.24 10.71 -0.93
C CYS A 46 -4.95 10.91 -2.42
N GLN A 47 -5.88 10.55 -3.29
CA GLN A 47 -5.79 10.83 -4.73
C GLN A 47 -6.02 12.31 -5.04
N CYS A 48 -5.85 13.18 -4.04
CA CYS A 48 -5.86 14.61 -4.20
C CYS A 48 -4.50 15.08 -4.79
N ALA A 49 -4.18 14.62 -5.99
CA ALA A 49 -3.13 15.21 -6.78
C ALA A 49 -3.67 16.47 -7.48
N SER A 50 -2.99 17.60 -7.25
CA SER A 50 -3.15 18.91 -7.93
C SER A 50 -4.11 19.92 -7.31
N ASP A 51 -3.75 20.52 -6.18
CA ASP A 51 -4.35 21.79 -5.74
C ASP A 51 -3.35 22.83 -5.24
N LYS A 52 -2.09 22.86 -5.71
CA LYS A 52 -1.19 23.99 -5.37
C LYS A 52 -0.33 24.48 -6.53
N LYS A 53 -0.96 25.15 -7.50
CA LYS A 53 -0.30 26.27 -8.20
C LYS A 53 -1.04 27.56 -7.91
N GLY A 54 -0.34 28.45 -7.19
CA GLY A 54 -0.49 29.89 -7.35
C GLY A 54 -1.43 30.58 -6.37
N GLN A 55 -0.92 30.92 -5.19
CA GLN A 55 -1.16 32.25 -4.64
C GLN A 55 0.01 32.65 -3.76
N ARG A 56 0.77 33.62 -4.25
CA ARG A 56 1.84 34.30 -3.54
C ARG A 56 1.44 35.78 -3.57
N LEU A 57 1.12 36.30 -2.39
CA LEU A 57 0.95 37.68 -1.92
C LEU A 57 0.35 38.70 -2.89
#